data_AF-A0A3P9K233-F1
#
_entry.id   AF-A0A3P9K233-F1
#
_cell.length_a   1.000
_cell.length_b   1.000
_cell.length_c   1.000
_cell.angle_alpha   90.00
_cell.angle_beta   90.00
_cell.angle_gamma   90.00
#
_symmetry.space_group_name_H-M   'P 1'
#
loop_
_entity.id
_entity.type
_entity.pdbx_description
1 polymer ?
#
loop_
_entity_poly.entity_id
_entity_poly.type
_entity_poly.pdbx_seq_one_letter_code
_entity_poly.pdbx_strand_id
1 'polypeptide(L)' 'MGEKLELKLKSPVGAEPAGYPWPLPVYDKHHDAAHEIIETIR' A
#
# COMPACT_ATOMS: atom_id res chain seq x y z
N MET A 1 16.92 -9.56 -14.46
CA MET A 1 15.46 -9.37 -14.35
C MET A 1 15.23 -8.60 -13.06
N GLY A 2 14.70 -7.38 -13.11
CA GLY A 2 14.59 -6.51 -11.93
C GLY A 2 13.55 -7.04 -10.95
N GLU A 3 13.90 -7.07 -9.66
CA GLU A 3 12.96 -7.44 -8.59
C GLU A 3 11.82 -6.43 -8.55
N LYS A 4 10.57 -6.92 -8.53
CA LYS A 4 9.38 -6.07 -8.41
C LYS A 4 9.23 -5.67 -6.94
N LEU A 5 9.36 -4.38 -6.66
CA LEU A 5 9.18 -3.82 -5.33
C LEU A 5 7.69 -3.80 -4.93
N GLU A 6 7.41 -4.03 -3.65
CA GLU A 6 6.07 -3.97 -3.05
C GLU A 6 6.13 -3.46 -1.60
N LEU A 7 5.07 -2.80 -1.16
CA LEU A 7 4.85 -2.36 0.22
C LEU A 7 3.84 -3.29 0.88
N LYS A 8 4.07 -3.68 2.14
CA LYS A 8 3.15 -4.52 2.91
C LYS A 8 2.83 -3.90 4.26
N LEU A 9 1.55 -3.63 4.52
CA LEU A 9 1.05 -3.19 5.82
C LEU A 9 0.61 -4.41 6.62
N LYS A 10 1.27 -4.66 7.76
CA LYS A 10 0.90 -5.73 8.68
C LYS A 10 -0.36 -5.34 9.46
N SER A 11 -1.28 -6.28 9.62
CA SER A 11 -2.47 -6.08 10.45
C SER A 11 -2.11 -5.97 11.93
N PRO A 12 -2.69 -5.02 12.68
CA PRO A 12 -2.50 -4.92 14.14
C PRO A 12 -3.10 -6.10 14.91
N VAL A 13 -4.01 -6.86 14.29
CA VAL A 13 -4.69 -8.02 14.90
C VAL A 13 -4.25 -9.35 14.29
N GLY A 14 -3.17 -9.36 13.49
CA GLY A 14 -2.61 -10.58 12.91
C GLY A 14 -3.35 -11.14 11.69
N ALA A 15 -4.23 -10.36 11.05
CA ALA A 15 -4.80 -10.71 9.75
C ALA A 15 -3.75 -10.63 8.61
N GLU A 16 -4.14 -11.08 7.41
CA GLU A 16 -3.25 -11.03 6.24
C GLU A 16 -2.78 -9.60 5.92
N PRO A 17 -1.50 -9.40 5.55
CA PRO A 17 -0.97 -8.08 5.22
C PRO A 17 -1.58 -7.50 3.94
N ALA A 18 -1.88 -6.20 3.94
CA ALA A 18 -2.27 -5.49 2.73
C ALA A 18 -1.03 -5.22 1.86
N GLY A 19 -1.02 -5.73 0.63
CA GLY A 19 0.09 -5.59 -0.32
C GLY A 19 -0.18 -4.53 -1.39
N TYR A 20 0.77 -3.63 -1.60
CA TYR A 20 0.71 -2.56 -2.58
C TYR A 20 1.90 -2.65 -3.55
N PRO A 21 1.67 -2.67 -4.87
CA PRO A 21 2.76 -2.72 -5.84
C PRO A 21 3.53 -1.40 -5.86
N TRP A 22 4.80 -1.45 -6.28
CA TRP A 22 5.58 -0.26 -6.62
C TRP A 22 5.79 -0.13 -8.14
N PRO A 23 5.59 1.06 -8.74
CA PRO A 23 5.13 2.31 -8.10
C PRO A 23 3.69 2.20 -7.60
N LEU A 24 3.37 2.97 -6.56
CA LEU A 24 2.05 2.97 -5.94
C LEU A 24 0.97 3.39 -6.96
N PRO A 25 -0.17 2.69 -7.01
CA PRO A 25 -1.24 3.02 -7.94
C PRO A 25 -1.93 4.33 -7.55
N VAL A 26 -2.36 5.07 -8.59
CA VAL A 26 -3.25 6.23 -8.47
C VAL A 26 -4.63 5.78 -8.93
N TYR A 27 -5.65 5.98 -8.11
CA TYR A 27 -7.00 5.54 -8.41
C TYR A 27 -7.81 6.63 -9.12
N ASP A 28 -7.75 7.86 -8.63
CA ASP A 28 -8.36 9.05 -9.24
C ASP A 28 -7.57 10.32 -8.90
N LYS A 29 -8.14 11.51 -9.18
CA LYS A 29 -7.46 12.80 -8.99
C LYS A 29 -7.14 13.13 -7.53
N HIS A 30 -7.88 12.59 -6.57
CA HIS A 30 -7.72 12.88 -5.14
C HIS A 30 -7.38 11.64 -4.32
N HIS A 31 -7.50 10.43 -4.88
CA HIS A 31 -7.17 9.19 -4.20
C HIS A 31 -5.99 8.47 -4.86
N ASP A 32 -4.92 8.32 -4.10
CA ASP A 32 -3.79 7.47 -4.41
C ASP A 32 -3.50 6.49 -3.26
N ALA A 33 -2.81 5.40 -3.57
CA ALA A 33 -2.49 4.39 -2.57
C ALA A 33 -1.51 4.89 -1.49
N ALA A 34 -0.76 5.97 -1.73
CA ALA A 34 0.10 6.54 -0.70
C ALA A 34 -0.73 7.21 0.40
N HIS A 35 -1.76 7.96 0.03
CA HIS A 35 -2.70 8.56 0.97
C HIS A 35 -3.46 7.50 1.77
N GLU A 36 -3.90 6.42 1.11
CA GLU A 36 -4.55 5.28 1.76
C GLU A 36 -3.62 4.62 2.81
N ILE A 37 -2.35 4.41 2.46
CA ILE A 37 -1.35 3.85 3.39
C ILE A 37 -1.16 4.76 4.61
N ILE A 38 -1.04 6.06 4.39
CA ILE A 38 -0.82 7.04 5.47
C ILE A 38 -2.02 7.07 6.42
N GLU A 39 -3.24 7.15 5.89
CA GLU A 39 -4.46 7.18 6.71
C GLU A 39 -4.75 5.84 7.40
N THR A 40 -4.23 4.71 6.88
CA THR A 40 -4.31 3.41 7.56
C THR A 40 -3.37 3.34 8.78
N ILE A 41 -2.24 4.04 8.76
CA ILE A 41 -1.24 4.03 9.85
C ILE A 41 -1.57 5.05 10.95
N ARG A 42 -2.23 6.15 10.59
CA ARG A 42 -2.54 7.31 11.45
C ARG A 42 -3.31 6.93 12.73
#